data_AF-A0A9D7P6Y2-F1
#
_entry.id   AF-A0A9D7P6Y2-F1
#
_cell.length_a   1.000
_cell.length_b   1.000
_cell.length_c   1.000
_cell.angle_alpha   90.00
_cell.angle_beta   90.00
_cell.angle_gamma   90.00
#
_symmetry.space_group_name_H-M   'P 1'
#
loop_
_entity.id
_entity.type
_entity.pdbx_description
1 polymer ?
#
loop_
_entity_poly.entity_id
_entity_poly.type
_entity_poly.pdbx_seq_one_letter_code
_entity_poly.pdbx_strand_id
1 'polypeptide(L)'
;MPDLAHQRPDERHSGMLTVRAVKAYYDAALGSRGARLLDDYSDKPGHKGVSGEQYGFDRKLVADMMKAGFQVAIHAIGDAGNRETLDFIETVIKEKPEVRLNRNRIEHAQVVHPDDFRDSGSWM
;
A
#
# COMPACT_ATOMS: atom_id res chain seq x y z
N MET A 1 -3.24 10.81 18.60
CA MET A 1 -4.06 10.65 17.38
C MET A 1 -5.46 10.23 17.81
N PRO A 2 -6.55 10.80 17.27
CA PRO A 2 -7.89 10.33 17.58
C PRO A 2 -8.06 8.86 17.19
N ASP A 3 -8.94 8.15 17.89
CA ASP A 3 -9.22 6.74 17.64
C ASP A 3 -9.97 6.57 16.31
N LEU A 4 -9.23 6.17 15.27
CA LEU A 4 -9.77 5.93 13.94
C LEU A 4 -10.45 4.54 13.85
N ALA A 5 -10.31 3.65 14.83
CA ALA A 5 -10.85 2.29 14.79
C ALA A 5 -12.39 2.24 14.81
N HIS A 6 -13.04 3.35 15.18
CA HIS A 6 -14.50 3.50 15.19
C HIS A 6 -15.04 4.31 14.00
N GLN A 7 -14.18 4.81 13.11
CA GLN A 7 -14.61 5.53 11.92
C GLN A 7 -14.85 4.55 10.76
N ARG A 8 -15.90 4.80 9.98
CA ARG A 8 -16.24 4.03 8.78
C ARG A 8 -16.28 4.97 7.56
N PRO A 9 -16.13 4.43 6.34
CA PRO A 9 -16.36 5.19 5.12
C PRO A 9 -17.76 5.81 5.11
N ASP A 10 -17.90 6.98 4.51
CA ASP A 10 -19.21 7.58 4.26
C ASP A 10 -20.07 6.64 3.39
N GLU A 11 -21.27 6.29 3.88
CA GLU A 11 -22.21 5.40 3.18
C GLU A 11 -23.19 6.15 2.26
N ARG A 12 -23.39 7.47 2.47
CA ARG A 12 -24.40 8.26 1.76
C ARG A 12 -23.77 9.17 0.70
N HIS A 13 -24.09 8.89 -0.56
CA HIS A 13 -23.73 9.73 -1.71
C HIS A 13 -24.74 10.87 -1.93
N SER A 14 -24.93 11.75 -0.94
CA SER A 14 -25.88 12.87 -1.05
C SER A 14 -25.21 14.23 -1.34
N GLY A 15 -23.97 14.24 -1.83
CA GLY A 15 -23.23 15.46 -2.15
C GLY A 15 -22.01 15.21 -3.06
N MET A 16 -21.24 16.27 -3.35
CA MET A 16 -20.04 16.21 -4.20
C MET A 16 -18.78 15.68 -3.49
N LEU A 17 -18.83 15.49 -2.17
CA LEU A 17 -17.71 15.03 -1.34
C LEU A 17 -18.05 13.68 -0.71
N THR A 18 -17.06 12.78 -0.65
CA THR A 18 -17.18 11.48 0.04
C THR A 18 -15.84 11.12 0.67
N VAL A 19 -15.83 10.84 1.97
CA VAL A 19 -14.65 10.36 2.70
C VAL A 19 -14.73 8.82 2.76
N ARG A 20 -14.01 8.15 1.85
CA ARG A 20 -14.05 6.68 1.72
C ARG A 20 -12.70 6.00 1.60
N ALA A 21 -11.63 6.77 1.51
CA ALA A 21 -10.30 6.25 1.24
C ALA A 21 -9.26 6.91 2.13
N VAL A 22 -8.20 6.16 2.40
CA VAL A 22 -7.01 6.64 3.11
C VAL A 22 -5.79 6.46 2.21
N LYS A 23 -4.84 7.39 2.32
CA LYS A 23 -3.56 7.32 1.61
C LYS A 23 -2.47 6.93 2.60
N ALA A 24 -1.71 5.89 2.26
CA ALA A 24 -0.51 5.48 2.97
C ALA A 24 0.70 5.55 2.04
N TYR A 25 1.90 5.54 2.61
CA TYR A 25 3.15 5.59 1.86
C TYR A 25 4.13 4.55 2.36
N TYR A 26 4.52 3.64 1.47
CA TYR A 26 5.39 2.52 1.79
C TYR A 26 6.86 2.83 1.53
N ASP A 27 7.17 3.53 0.43
CA ASP A 27 8.49 3.99 0.06
C ASP A 27 8.46 5.43 -0.50
N ALA A 28 9.61 5.96 -0.91
CA ALA A 28 9.71 7.30 -1.50
C ALA A 28 9.74 7.26 -3.05
N ALA A 29 10.37 8.24 -3.69
CA ALA A 29 10.54 8.33 -5.13
C ALA A 29 11.92 7.82 -5.60
N LEU A 30 12.02 7.47 -6.89
CA LEU A 30 13.31 7.13 -7.52
C LEU A 30 14.30 8.29 -7.49
N GLY A 31 13.83 9.53 -7.74
CA GLY A 31 14.71 10.71 -7.83
C GLY A 31 15.45 11.04 -6.53
N SER A 32 14.84 10.75 -5.37
CA SER A 32 15.50 10.87 -4.06
C SER A 32 16.27 9.63 -3.64
N ARG A 33 16.29 8.59 -4.48
CA ARG A 33 16.77 7.24 -4.17
C ARG A 33 16.05 6.63 -2.96
N GLY A 34 14.79 7.00 -2.72
CA GLY A 34 14.04 6.47 -1.58
C GLY A 34 13.04 5.38 -1.93
N ALA A 35 12.79 5.11 -3.22
CA ALA A 35 11.99 3.96 -3.63
C ALA A 35 12.69 2.64 -3.30
N ARG A 36 11.94 1.63 -2.91
CA ARG A 36 12.47 0.38 -2.37
C ARG A 36 12.73 -0.63 -3.48
N LEU A 37 14.00 -0.85 -3.80
CA LEU A 37 14.42 -1.74 -4.89
C LEU A 37 14.88 -3.12 -4.38
N LEU A 38 14.68 -4.16 -5.19
CA LEU A 38 15.25 -5.50 -4.94
C LEU A 38 16.78 -5.46 -5.02
N ASP A 39 17.29 -4.73 -6.01
CA ASP A 39 18.72 -4.52 -6.24
C ASP A 39 19.18 -3.12 -5.84
N ASP A 40 20.50 -2.92 -5.83
CA ASP A 40 21.08 -1.61 -5.57
C ASP A 40 20.69 -0.61 -6.66
N TYR A 41 20.54 0.65 -6.26
CA TYR A 41 20.47 1.74 -7.22
C TYR A 41 21.71 1.73 -8.11
N SER A 42 21.51 1.74 -9.43
CA SER A 42 22.59 1.68 -10.42
C SER A 42 23.61 2.81 -10.29
N ASP A 43 23.20 3.94 -9.71
CA ASP A 43 24.02 5.12 -9.48
C ASP A 43 24.46 5.28 -8.01
N LYS A 44 24.13 4.32 -7.13
CA LYS A 44 24.50 4.32 -5.72
C LYS A 44 24.59 2.88 -5.17
N PRO A 45 25.72 2.19 -5.41
CA PRO A 45 25.96 0.85 -4.88
C PRO A 45 25.79 0.77 -3.36
N GLY A 46 25.24 -0.34 -2.87
CA GLY A 46 24.92 -0.59 -1.47
C GLY A 46 23.66 0.12 -0.95
N HIS A 47 22.92 0.84 -1.80
CA HIS A 47 21.70 1.56 -1.41
C HIS A 47 20.50 1.00 -2.18
N LYS A 48 19.43 0.63 -1.47
CA LYS A 48 18.22 0.01 -2.05
C LYS A 48 16.91 0.73 -1.68
N GLY A 49 17.00 1.99 -1.23
CA GLY A 49 15.84 2.77 -0.79
C GLY A 49 15.57 2.72 0.72
N VAL A 50 14.45 3.32 1.13
CA VAL A 50 13.94 3.34 2.52
C VAL A 50 12.44 3.02 2.46
N SER A 51 11.99 2.05 3.25
CA SER A 51 10.60 1.60 3.21
C SER A 51 10.02 1.24 4.58
N GLY A 52 8.74 0.87 4.59
CA GLY A 52 8.07 0.32 5.75
C GLY A 52 8.08 1.29 6.93
N GLU A 53 8.27 0.78 8.14
CA GLU A 53 8.30 1.58 9.36
C GLU A 53 9.40 2.65 9.33
N GLN A 54 10.54 2.36 8.70
CA GLN A 54 11.63 3.34 8.58
C GLN A 54 11.23 4.53 7.70
N TYR A 55 10.36 4.32 6.71
CA TYR A 55 9.77 5.41 5.92
C TYR A 55 8.59 6.09 6.63
N GLY A 56 7.95 5.41 7.58
CA GLY A 56 6.79 5.89 8.33
C GLY A 56 5.49 5.11 8.05
N PHE A 57 5.56 3.96 7.40
CA PHE A 57 4.41 3.10 7.17
C PHE A 57 4.01 2.35 8.46
N ASP A 58 2.87 2.72 9.04
CA ASP A 58 2.29 2.05 10.21
C ASP A 58 1.42 0.86 9.75
N ARG A 59 2.00 -0.35 9.76
CA ARG A 59 1.31 -1.57 9.31
C ARG A 59 0.01 -1.83 10.09
N LYS A 60 0.01 -1.55 11.40
CA LYS A 60 -1.16 -1.80 12.25
C LYS A 60 -2.29 -0.85 11.90
N LEU A 61 -1.99 0.45 11.85
CA LEU A 61 -2.99 1.47 11.52
C LEU A 61 -3.59 1.24 10.13
N VAL A 62 -2.75 0.93 9.15
CA VAL A 62 -3.22 0.68 7.78
C VAL A 62 -4.12 -0.56 7.72
N ALA A 63 -3.74 -1.65 8.40
CA ALA A 63 -4.57 -2.85 8.48
C ALA A 63 -5.90 -2.58 9.19
N ASP A 64 -5.90 -1.78 10.26
CA ASP A 64 -7.12 -1.37 10.95
C ASP A 64 -8.05 -0.55 10.03
N MET A 65 -7.51 0.36 9.22
CA MET A 65 -8.30 1.12 8.23
C MET A 65 -8.91 0.20 7.16
N MET A 66 -8.14 -0.77 6.65
CA MET A 66 -8.65 -1.77 5.72
C MET A 66 -9.79 -2.57 6.36
N LYS A 67 -9.60 -3.05 7.59
CA LYS A 67 -10.59 -3.85 8.33
C LYS A 67 -11.84 -3.05 8.70
N ALA A 68 -11.72 -1.73 8.83
CA ALA A 68 -12.83 -0.80 9.08
C ALA A 68 -13.69 -0.52 7.83
N GLY A 69 -13.21 -0.89 6.63
CA GLY A 69 -13.93 -0.76 5.36
C GLY A 69 -13.39 0.33 4.43
N PHE A 70 -12.37 1.09 4.85
CA PHE A 70 -11.75 2.08 3.97
C PHE A 70 -11.02 1.39 2.82
N GLN A 71 -11.08 2.04 1.65
CA GLN A 71 -10.16 1.71 0.56
C GLN A 71 -8.81 2.37 0.85
N VAL A 72 -7.78 1.55 1.02
CA VAL A 72 -6.42 2.05 1.21
C VAL A 72 -5.72 2.17 -0.14
N ALA A 73 -5.15 3.34 -0.39
CA ALA A 73 -4.25 3.62 -1.50
C ALA A 73 -2.82 3.71 -0.94
N ILE A 74 -1.95 2.76 -1.29
CA ILE A 74 -0.59 2.70 -0.76
C ILE A 74 0.38 3.15 -1.85
N HIS A 75 1.11 4.25 -1.62
CA HIS A 75 2.22 4.64 -2.49
C HIS A 75 3.34 3.59 -2.40
N ALA A 76 3.69 2.99 -3.53
CA ALA A 76 4.91 2.19 -3.70
C ALA A 76 5.47 2.37 -5.12
N ILE A 77 6.76 2.66 -5.23
CA ILE A 77 7.41 2.95 -6.52
C ILE A 77 8.39 1.83 -6.92
N GLY A 78 9.22 1.36 -6.00
CA GLY A 78 10.24 0.35 -6.31
C GLY A 78 9.67 -1.06 -6.36
N ASP A 79 10.34 -1.97 -7.06
CA ASP A 79 9.89 -3.36 -7.23
C ASP A 79 9.78 -4.12 -5.90
N ALA A 80 10.77 -4.00 -5.02
CA ALA A 80 10.66 -4.55 -3.66
C ALA A 80 9.54 -3.85 -2.87
N GLY A 81 9.37 -2.54 -3.02
CA GLY A 81 8.28 -1.80 -2.38
C GLY A 81 6.89 -2.29 -2.81
N ASN A 82 6.71 -2.56 -4.10
CA ASN A 82 5.47 -3.11 -4.66
C ASN A 82 5.18 -4.51 -4.13
N ARG A 83 6.19 -5.40 -4.16
CA ARG A 83 6.07 -6.78 -3.64
C ARG A 83 5.72 -6.79 -2.15
N GLU A 84 6.49 -6.08 -1.34
CA GLU A 84 6.27 -6.03 0.13
C GLU A 84 4.89 -5.41 0.48
N THR A 85 4.43 -4.43 -0.31
CA THR A 85 3.08 -3.86 -0.16
C THR A 85 1.98 -4.86 -0.53
N LEU A 86 2.17 -5.63 -1.60
CA LEU A 86 1.25 -6.69 -2.01
C LEU A 86 1.12 -7.76 -0.93
N ASP A 87 2.26 -8.25 -0.42
CA ASP A 87 2.32 -9.24 0.67
C ASP A 87 1.58 -8.75 1.93
N PHE A 88 1.72 -7.46 2.26
CA PHE A 88 1.00 -6.84 3.35
C PHE A 88 -0.52 -6.86 3.12
N ILE A 89 -0.99 -6.46 1.93
CA ILE A 89 -2.42 -6.49 1.59
C ILE A 89 -2.97 -7.91 1.67
N GLU A 90 -2.23 -8.90 1.13
CA GLU A 90 -2.58 -10.31 1.21
C GLU A 90 -2.75 -10.80 2.64
N THR A 91 -1.82 -10.43 3.52
CA THR A 91 -1.85 -10.83 4.92
C THR A 91 -3.15 -10.34 5.57
N VAL A 92 -3.53 -9.09 5.33
CA VAL A 92 -4.77 -8.52 5.87
C VAL A 92 -6.02 -9.20 5.28
N ILE A 93 -6.01 -9.56 4.00
CA ILE A 93 -7.11 -10.29 3.36
C ILE A 93 -7.23 -11.72 3.89
N LYS A 94 -6.10 -12.41 4.12
CA LYS A 94 -6.07 -13.75 4.73
C LYS A 94 -6.66 -13.73 6.14
N GLU A 95 -6.40 -12.67 6.91
CA GLU A 95 -6.98 -12.46 8.23
C GLU A 95 -8.47 -12.08 8.19
N LYS A 96 -8.91 -11.31 7.19
CA LYS A 96 -10.30 -10.85 7.04
C LYS A 96 -10.71 -10.82 5.54
N PRO A 97 -11.27 -11.91 5.00
CA PRO A 97 -11.53 -12.05 3.57
C PRO A 97 -12.41 -10.96 2.95
N GLU A 98 -13.41 -10.43 3.66
CA GLU A 98 -14.25 -9.32 3.17
C GLU A 98 -13.47 -8.03 2.84
N VAL A 99 -12.26 -7.83 3.38
CA VAL A 99 -11.39 -6.69 3.03
C VAL A 99 -11.06 -6.65 1.53
N ARG A 100 -11.09 -7.80 0.85
CA ARG A 100 -10.88 -7.87 -0.60
C ARG A 100 -11.89 -7.04 -1.38
N LEU A 101 -13.11 -6.88 -0.87
CA LEU A 101 -14.16 -6.06 -1.50
C LEU A 101 -13.85 -4.57 -1.48
N ASN A 102 -12.97 -4.10 -0.59
CA ASN A 102 -12.57 -2.69 -0.52
C ASN A 102 -11.76 -2.26 -1.75
N ARG A 103 -11.21 -3.20 -2.54
CA ARG A 103 -10.36 -2.93 -3.71
C ARG A 103 -9.19 -2.00 -3.35
N ASN A 104 -8.46 -2.34 -2.29
CA ASN A 104 -7.22 -1.66 -1.91
C ASN A 104 -6.23 -1.69 -3.08
N ARG A 105 -5.40 -0.66 -3.20
CA ARG A 105 -4.55 -0.49 -4.39
C ARG A 105 -3.17 0.04 -4.05
N ILE A 106 -2.22 -0.32 -4.91
CA ILE A 106 -0.90 0.27 -4.95
C ILE A 106 -0.94 1.44 -5.95
N GLU A 107 -0.43 2.60 -5.52
CA GLU A 107 -0.33 3.82 -6.31
C GLU A 107 1.10 3.95 -6.86
N HIS A 108 1.22 4.51 -8.07
CA HIS A 108 2.43 4.57 -8.91
C HIS A 108 2.79 3.24 -9.55
N ALA A 109 3.17 2.22 -8.77
CA ALA A 109 3.59 0.92 -9.29
C ALA A 109 4.60 1.06 -10.47
N GLN A 110 5.57 1.95 -10.31
CA GLN A 110 6.41 2.43 -11.42
C GLN A 110 7.46 1.41 -11.85
N VAL A 111 8.04 0.67 -10.91
CA VAL A 111 8.98 -0.42 -11.16
C VAL A 111 8.37 -1.68 -10.55
N VAL A 112 7.97 -2.64 -11.38
CA VAL A 112 7.34 -3.90 -10.94
C VAL A 112 8.16 -5.06 -11.49
N HIS A 113 8.49 -6.01 -10.61
CA HIS A 113 9.25 -7.18 -11.04
C HIS A 113 8.36 -8.09 -11.90
N PRO A 114 8.85 -8.66 -13.03
CA PRO A 114 8.05 -9.52 -13.91
C PRO A 114 7.35 -10.70 -13.21
N ASP A 115 7.98 -11.24 -12.16
CA ASP A 115 7.41 -12.34 -11.39
C ASP A 115 6.13 -11.95 -10.64
N ASP A 116 5.98 -10.68 -10.27
CA ASP A 116 4.83 -10.19 -9.48
C ASP A 116 3.55 -10.06 -10.34
N PHE A 117 3.66 -10.17 -11.67
CA PHE A 117 2.48 -10.23 -12.55
C PHE A 117 1.80 -11.60 -12.54
N ARG A 118 2.51 -12.69 -12.22
CA ARG A 118 1.93 -14.04 -12.29
C ARG A 118 0.93 -14.30 -11.16
N ASP A 119 1.09 -13.64 -10.02
CA ASP A 119 0.13 -13.72 -8.92
C ASP A 119 -1.11 -12.86 -9.14
N SER A 120 -1.08 -11.87 -10.05
CA SER A 120 -2.20 -10.96 -10.36
C SER A 120 -3.47 -11.67 -10.87
N GLY A 121 -3.36 -12.90 -11.38
CA GLY A 121 -4.49 -13.69 -11.89
C GLY A 121 -5.49 -14.17 -10.83
N SER A 122 -5.11 -14.18 -9.54
CA SER A 122 -6.03 -14.45 -8.42
C SER A 122 -6.80 -13.19 -7.96
N TRP A 123 -6.43 -12.01 -8.49
CA TRP A 123 -6.89 -10.69 -8.04
C TRP A 123 -7.90 -10.00 -8.97
N MET A 124 -8.13 -10.52 -10.18
CA MET A 124 -9.22 -10.08 -11.08
C MET A 124 -10.50 -10.85 -10.78
#